data_AF-A0A350FZD7-F1
#
_entry.id   AF-A0A350FZD7-F1
#
_cell.length_a   1.000
_cell.length_b   1.000
_cell.length_c   1.000
_cell.angle_alpha   90.00
_cell.angle_beta   90.00
_cell.angle_gamma   90.00
#
_symmetry.space_group_name_H-M   'P 1'
#
loop_
_entity.id
_entity.type
_entity.pdbx_description
1 polymer ?
#
loop_
_entity_poly.entity_id
_entity_poly.type
_entity_poly.pdbx_seq_one_letter_code
_entity_poly.pdbx_strand_id
1 'polypeptide(L)'
;MERGLYLSKLRQEEVMSISSALTHLKENSQRFENELIELLRIPSISNDPAHKADMDKAAAWLADKLLAIGMDDVEIMPTDGHPIVYGERRKGGSSAPTVLIYGHYDVQSPKPLEDWQSQPFEPDVRNGNLFARGASDMKGQILASVNAVEAILKTGDLPLNIKFLIEGEEEIGSKHLKEFLVSNRDKLTCDFSLNTDAGGMPDADTPSICYSLRGGARFLLKLAGPSHDIHSGKYGGVIQNPIHVLSKLIADLHDSHGRITLPGFYDKARKIDEEEHAELARLPFDDAFILEQTGAPALWGEPEYIPAERIGA
;
A
#
# COMPACT_ATOMS: atom_id res chain seq x y z
N MET A 1 -32.55 -33.77 0.51
CA MET A 1 -32.06 -33.91 -0.88
C MET A 1 -32.02 -32.56 -1.61
N GLU A 2 -33.00 -31.68 -1.45
CA GLU A 2 -33.08 -30.39 -2.18
C GLU A 2 -32.01 -29.34 -1.81
N ARG A 3 -31.60 -29.23 -0.53
CA ARG A 3 -30.55 -28.28 -0.09
C ARG A 3 -29.18 -28.55 -0.72
N GLY A 4 -28.84 -29.82 -0.95
CA GLY A 4 -27.57 -30.23 -1.57
C GLY A 4 -27.51 -29.96 -3.07
N LEU A 5 -28.64 -30.13 -3.77
CA LEU A 5 -28.77 -29.80 -5.19
C LEU A 5 -28.79 -28.29 -5.46
N TYR A 6 -29.33 -27.49 -4.53
CA TYR A 6 -29.32 -26.03 -4.62
C TYR A 6 -27.90 -25.47 -4.43
N LEU A 7 -27.17 -25.95 -3.42
CA LEU A 7 -25.77 -25.56 -3.19
C LEU A 7 -24.82 -26.07 -4.28
N SER A 8 -25.13 -27.16 -4.98
CA SER A 8 -24.33 -27.62 -6.12
C SER A 8 -24.60 -26.81 -7.40
N LYS A 9 -25.84 -26.36 -7.61
CA LYS A 9 -26.20 -25.47 -8.73
C LYS A 9 -25.63 -24.07 -8.54
N LEU A 10 -25.74 -23.49 -7.33
CA LEU A 10 -25.10 -22.22 -7.00
C LEU A 10 -23.59 -22.29 -7.24
N ARG A 11 -22.92 -23.36 -6.80
CA ARG A 11 -21.49 -23.54 -7.07
C ARG A 11 -21.15 -23.71 -8.55
N GLN A 12 -22.00 -24.33 -9.35
CA GLN A 12 -21.80 -24.43 -10.80
C GLN A 12 -22.04 -23.09 -11.51
N GLU A 13 -23.06 -22.35 -11.11
CA GLU A 13 -23.35 -21.00 -11.61
C GLU A 13 -22.26 -19.99 -11.19
N GLU A 14 -21.76 -20.08 -9.96
CA GLU A 14 -20.60 -19.32 -9.46
C GLU A 14 -19.32 -19.65 -10.24
N VAL A 15 -19.02 -20.93 -10.48
CA VAL A 15 -17.85 -21.36 -11.27
C VAL A 15 -17.96 -20.89 -12.72
N MET A 16 -19.16 -20.95 -13.33
CA MET A 16 -19.38 -20.43 -14.67
C MET A 16 -19.25 -18.89 -14.72
N SER A 17 -19.74 -18.18 -13.70
CA SER A 17 -19.61 -16.72 -13.57
C SER A 17 -18.15 -16.28 -13.41
N ILE A 18 -17.36 -16.97 -12.58
CA ILE A 18 -15.92 -16.69 -12.42
C ILE A 18 -15.19 -16.93 -13.74
N SER A 19 -15.49 -18.03 -14.44
CA SER A 19 -14.86 -18.31 -15.73
C SER A 19 -15.16 -17.22 -16.75
N SER A 20 -16.39 -16.72 -16.82
CA SER A 20 -16.76 -15.62 -17.72
C SER A 20 -16.05 -14.32 -17.35
N ALA A 21 -15.96 -13.97 -16.06
CA ALA A 21 -15.22 -12.79 -15.61
C ALA A 21 -13.72 -12.89 -15.95
N LEU A 22 -13.09 -14.05 -15.74
CA LEU A 22 -11.70 -14.28 -16.11
C LEU A 22 -11.46 -14.19 -17.61
N THR A 23 -12.39 -14.69 -18.43
CA THR A 23 -12.34 -14.53 -19.89
C THR A 23 -12.45 -13.05 -20.27
N HIS A 24 -13.39 -12.31 -19.68
CA HIS A 24 -13.53 -10.87 -19.92
C HIS A 24 -12.24 -10.11 -19.57
N LEU A 25 -11.60 -10.44 -18.44
CA LEU A 25 -10.30 -9.86 -18.06
C LEU A 25 -9.22 -10.11 -19.11
N LYS A 26 -9.10 -11.35 -19.60
CA LYS A 26 -8.11 -11.71 -20.63
C LYS A 26 -8.36 -10.98 -21.95
N GLU A 27 -9.61 -10.98 -22.41
CA GLU A 27 -10.02 -10.34 -23.67
C GLU A 27 -9.85 -8.82 -23.65
N ASN A 28 -9.91 -8.19 -22.46
CA ASN A 28 -9.79 -6.75 -22.27
C ASN A 28 -8.45 -6.31 -21.66
N SER A 29 -7.48 -7.22 -21.49
CA SER A 29 -6.19 -6.97 -20.84
C SER A 29 -5.47 -5.72 -21.36
N GLN A 30 -5.39 -5.56 -22.68
CA GLN A 30 -4.75 -4.38 -23.29
C GLN A 30 -5.46 -3.06 -22.94
N ARG A 31 -6.80 -3.07 -22.84
CA ARG A 31 -7.56 -1.88 -22.43
C ARG A 31 -7.24 -1.54 -20.98
N PHE A 32 -7.24 -2.52 -20.10
CA PHE A 32 -6.93 -2.33 -18.68
C PHE A 32 -5.50 -1.83 -18.45
N GLU A 33 -4.54 -2.34 -19.22
CA GLU A 33 -3.16 -1.84 -19.20
C GLU A 33 -3.09 -0.37 -19.67
N ASN A 34 -3.81 -0.01 -20.73
CA ASN A 34 -3.86 1.37 -21.23
C ASN A 34 -4.48 2.32 -20.19
N GLU A 35 -5.57 1.92 -19.53
CA GLU A 35 -6.20 2.68 -18.46
C GLU A 35 -5.24 2.90 -17.27
N LEU A 36 -4.44 1.89 -16.91
CA LEU A 36 -3.38 2.03 -15.91
C LEU A 36 -2.31 3.02 -16.37
N ILE A 37 -1.85 2.92 -17.62
CA ILE A 37 -0.89 3.87 -18.20
C ILE A 37 -1.44 5.31 -18.15
N GLU A 38 -2.72 5.52 -18.44
CA GLU A 38 -3.37 6.83 -18.36
C GLU A 38 -3.36 7.38 -16.92
N LEU A 39 -3.73 6.57 -15.93
CA LEU A 39 -3.73 6.97 -14.53
C LEU A 39 -2.30 7.24 -14.00
N LEU A 40 -1.31 6.47 -14.45
CA LEU A 40 0.10 6.64 -14.07
C LEU A 40 0.73 7.92 -14.65
N ARG A 41 0.20 8.46 -15.75
CA ARG A 41 0.62 9.76 -16.29
C ARG A 41 0.17 10.95 -15.44
N ILE A 42 -0.69 10.75 -14.44
CA ILE A 42 -1.14 11.80 -13.52
C ILE A 42 -0.18 11.83 -12.32
N PRO A 43 0.63 12.89 -12.14
CA PRO A 43 1.59 12.98 -11.04
C PRO A 43 0.90 13.43 -9.73
N SER A 44 0.09 12.55 -9.15
CA SER A 44 -0.65 12.77 -7.89
C SER A 44 0.27 12.73 -6.66
N ILE A 45 1.19 13.67 -6.55
CA ILE A 45 2.17 13.74 -5.47
C ILE A 45 1.58 14.49 -4.27
N SER A 46 1.18 13.78 -3.21
CA SER A 46 0.43 14.36 -2.08
C SER A 46 1.24 15.36 -1.25
N ASN A 47 2.57 15.21 -1.21
CA ASN A 47 3.47 16.05 -0.41
C ASN A 47 3.97 17.32 -1.12
N ASP A 48 3.57 17.55 -2.37
CA ASP A 48 3.99 18.72 -3.16
C ASP A 48 2.77 19.60 -3.53
N PRO A 49 2.65 20.81 -2.95
CA PRO A 49 1.55 21.73 -3.26
C PRO A 49 1.42 22.10 -4.74
N ALA A 50 2.50 22.02 -5.53
CA ALA A 50 2.45 22.27 -6.98
C ALA A 50 1.61 21.23 -7.73
N HIS A 51 1.46 20.03 -7.17
CA HIS A 51 0.71 18.92 -7.73
C HIS A 51 -0.74 18.84 -7.24
N LYS A 52 -1.26 19.89 -6.57
CA LYS A 52 -2.66 19.91 -6.12
C LYS A 52 -3.66 19.66 -7.26
N ALA A 53 -3.45 20.26 -8.43
CA ALA A 53 -4.34 20.03 -9.58
C ALA A 53 -4.28 18.59 -10.09
N ASP A 54 -3.11 17.93 -9.99
CA ASP A 54 -2.94 16.54 -10.38
C ASP A 54 -3.62 15.58 -9.38
N MET A 55 -3.61 15.93 -8.09
CA MET A 55 -4.39 15.22 -7.06
C MET A 55 -5.89 15.26 -7.37
N ASP A 56 -6.43 16.44 -7.66
CA ASP A 56 -7.84 16.62 -8.00
C ASP A 56 -8.18 15.87 -9.32
N LYS A 57 -7.26 15.87 -10.29
CA LYS A 57 -7.38 15.14 -11.56
C LYS A 57 -7.38 13.61 -11.37
N ALA A 58 -6.52 13.08 -10.52
CA ALA A 58 -6.48 11.64 -10.23
C ALA A 58 -7.76 11.17 -9.53
N ALA A 59 -8.25 11.94 -8.56
CA ALA A 59 -9.53 11.67 -7.89
C ALA A 59 -10.70 11.68 -8.88
N ALA A 60 -10.76 12.67 -9.78
CA ALA A 60 -11.77 12.75 -10.82
C ALA A 60 -11.72 11.56 -11.79
N TRP A 61 -10.50 11.18 -12.25
CA TRP A 61 -10.32 10.05 -13.14
C TRP A 61 -10.83 8.74 -12.51
N LEU A 62 -10.54 8.51 -11.23
CA LEU A 62 -11.01 7.34 -10.49
C LEU A 62 -12.53 7.34 -10.31
N ALA A 63 -13.12 8.49 -9.98
CA ALA A 63 -14.58 8.63 -9.89
C ALA A 63 -15.25 8.31 -11.24
N ASP A 64 -14.74 8.87 -12.33
CA ASP A 64 -15.23 8.60 -13.68
C ASP A 64 -15.12 7.12 -14.04
N LYS A 65 -13.99 6.48 -13.68
CA LYS A 65 -13.81 5.03 -13.88
C LYS A 65 -14.83 4.23 -13.07
N LEU A 66 -15.05 4.54 -11.79
CA LEU A 66 -16.05 3.86 -10.96
C LEU A 66 -17.47 3.99 -11.52
N LEU A 67 -17.83 5.19 -12.01
CA LEU A 67 -19.11 5.40 -12.71
C LEU A 67 -19.20 4.55 -13.99
N ALA A 68 -18.14 4.52 -14.80
CA ALA A 68 -18.11 3.79 -16.07
C ALA A 68 -18.27 2.27 -15.91
N ILE A 69 -17.78 1.69 -14.82
CA ILE A 69 -17.94 0.26 -14.53
C ILE A 69 -19.34 -0.09 -14.00
N GLY A 70 -20.16 0.91 -13.66
CA GLY A 70 -21.56 0.74 -13.25
C GLY A 70 -21.78 0.71 -11.73
N MET A 71 -20.96 1.42 -10.96
CA MET A 71 -21.24 1.72 -9.55
C MET A 71 -22.48 2.64 -9.46
N ASP A 72 -23.29 2.48 -8.41
CA ASP A 72 -24.58 3.19 -8.27
C ASP A 72 -24.40 4.61 -7.70
N ASP A 73 -23.53 4.76 -6.71
CA ASP A 73 -23.26 6.01 -5.98
C ASP A 73 -21.76 6.24 -5.97
N VAL A 74 -21.29 7.33 -6.60
CA VAL A 74 -19.86 7.67 -6.66
C VAL A 74 -19.70 9.14 -6.29
N GLU A 75 -18.82 9.41 -5.33
CA GLU A 75 -18.60 10.74 -4.78
C GLU A 75 -17.10 11.02 -4.61
N ILE A 76 -16.71 12.26 -4.89
CA ILE A 76 -15.42 12.81 -4.45
C ILE A 76 -15.70 13.57 -3.16
N MET A 77 -15.40 12.95 -2.03
CA MET A 77 -15.74 13.42 -0.71
C MET A 77 -14.61 14.29 -0.15
N PRO A 78 -14.83 15.58 0.11
CA PRO A 78 -13.78 16.47 0.58
C PRO A 78 -13.31 16.11 2.00
N THR A 79 -12.03 16.36 2.26
CA THR A 79 -11.41 16.35 3.58
C THR A 79 -10.69 17.69 3.81
N ASP A 80 -10.07 17.88 4.97
CA ASP A 80 -9.19 19.03 5.22
C ASP A 80 -7.86 18.95 4.42
N GLY A 81 -7.58 17.81 3.78
CA GLY A 81 -6.45 17.57 2.90
C GLY A 81 -6.89 17.23 1.48
N HIS A 82 -6.42 16.09 0.95
CA HIS A 82 -6.83 15.59 -0.37
C HIS A 82 -8.15 14.81 -0.26
N PRO A 83 -9.04 14.90 -1.26
CA PRO A 83 -10.35 14.27 -1.19
C PRO A 83 -10.26 12.74 -1.21
N ILE A 84 -11.32 12.09 -0.74
CA ILE A 84 -11.50 10.64 -0.83
C ILE A 84 -12.45 10.33 -1.98
N VAL A 85 -12.11 9.37 -2.83
CA VAL A 85 -13.03 8.84 -3.85
C VAL A 85 -13.80 7.67 -3.24
N TYR A 86 -15.12 7.81 -3.19
CA TYR A 86 -16.04 6.79 -2.74
C TYR A 86 -16.85 6.24 -3.93
N GLY A 87 -17.10 4.93 -3.92
CA GLY A 87 -18.02 4.30 -4.87
C GLY A 87 -18.78 3.16 -4.21
N GLU A 88 -20.07 3.00 -4.50
CA GLU A 88 -20.89 1.92 -3.93
C GLU A 88 -21.82 1.25 -4.93
N ARG A 89 -21.95 -0.07 -4.82
CA ARG A 89 -22.90 -0.91 -5.56
C ARG A 89 -23.70 -1.75 -4.57
N ARG A 90 -25.04 -1.62 -4.57
CA ARG A 90 -25.94 -2.29 -3.61
C ARG A 90 -26.82 -3.39 -4.21
N LYS A 91 -26.27 -4.23 -5.08
CA LYS A 91 -27.08 -5.20 -5.85
C LYS A 91 -27.45 -6.47 -5.09
N GLY A 92 -26.70 -6.85 -4.05
CA GLY A 92 -27.04 -7.99 -3.20
C GLY A 92 -28.26 -7.75 -2.29
N GLY A 93 -28.74 -6.51 -2.18
CA GLY A 93 -29.82 -6.11 -1.28
C GLY A 93 -29.33 -5.80 0.14
N SER A 94 -30.24 -5.37 1.01
CA SER A 94 -29.92 -4.88 2.36
C SER A 94 -29.39 -5.96 3.31
N SER A 95 -29.57 -7.24 2.99
CA SER A 95 -29.09 -8.37 3.78
C SER A 95 -27.83 -9.03 3.19
N ALA A 96 -27.33 -8.57 2.05
CA ALA A 96 -26.11 -9.12 1.47
C ALA A 96 -24.87 -8.61 2.21
N PRO A 97 -23.83 -9.45 2.36
CA PRO A 97 -22.56 -9.01 2.91
C PRO A 97 -21.97 -7.87 2.08
N THR A 98 -21.31 -6.94 2.75
CA THR A 98 -20.68 -5.76 2.16
C THR A 98 -19.17 -5.85 2.28
N VAL A 99 -18.46 -5.79 1.15
CA VAL A 99 -17.01 -5.66 1.11
C VAL A 99 -16.62 -4.21 0.83
N LEU A 100 -15.68 -3.68 1.60
CA LEU A 100 -15.03 -2.41 1.34
C LEU A 100 -13.62 -2.66 0.80
N ILE A 101 -13.31 -2.11 -0.37
CA ILE A 101 -11.98 -2.18 -0.98
C ILE A 101 -11.31 -0.83 -0.72
N TYR A 102 -10.21 -0.86 0.02
CA TYR A 102 -9.40 0.31 0.36
C TYR A 102 -8.21 0.44 -0.59
N GLY A 103 -7.83 1.68 -0.91
CA GLY A 103 -6.53 2.00 -1.50
C GLY A 103 -6.23 3.50 -1.44
N HIS A 104 -5.12 3.93 -2.04
CA HIS A 104 -4.78 5.34 -2.19
C HIS A 104 -4.25 5.70 -3.59
N TYR A 105 -4.56 6.91 -4.04
CA TYR A 105 -4.20 7.37 -5.38
C TYR A 105 -3.03 8.37 -5.39
N ASP A 106 -2.62 8.85 -4.22
CA ASP A 106 -1.39 9.63 -4.09
C ASP A 106 -0.15 8.75 -4.19
N VAL A 107 0.98 9.37 -4.54
CA VAL A 107 2.25 8.69 -4.75
C VAL A 107 3.41 9.48 -4.15
N GLN A 108 4.47 8.79 -3.75
CA GLN A 108 5.72 9.45 -3.35
C GLN A 108 6.31 10.36 -4.43
N SER A 109 7.10 11.34 -3.98
CA SER A 109 7.97 12.11 -4.88
C SER A 109 8.92 11.16 -5.64
N PRO A 110 9.13 11.37 -6.95
CA PRO A 110 10.05 10.52 -7.72
C PRO A 110 11.52 10.97 -7.62
N LYS A 111 11.84 12.00 -6.82
CA LYS A 111 13.21 12.52 -6.74
C LYS A 111 14.16 11.53 -6.04
N PRO A 112 15.46 11.52 -6.41
CA PRO A 112 16.09 12.27 -7.52
C PRO A 112 15.71 11.71 -8.90
N LEU A 113 15.59 12.57 -9.91
CA LEU A 113 15.10 12.17 -11.25
C LEU A 113 16.19 11.48 -12.08
N GLU A 114 17.46 11.79 -11.81
CA GLU A 114 18.63 11.25 -12.48
C GLU A 114 18.86 9.75 -12.25
N ASP A 115 18.30 9.19 -11.18
CA ASP A 115 18.38 7.75 -10.89
C ASP A 115 17.35 6.93 -11.70
N TRP A 116 16.41 7.60 -12.37
CA TRP A 116 15.42 6.94 -13.21
C TRP A 116 15.96 6.67 -14.63
N GLN A 117 15.77 5.45 -15.11
CA GLN A 117 16.08 5.08 -16.50
C GLN A 117 15.07 5.65 -17.52
N SER A 118 13.81 5.89 -17.08
CA SER A 118 12.71 6.46 -17.85
C SER A 118 11.98 7.50 -17.00
N GLN A 119 11.33 8.50 -17.61
CA GLN A 119 10.66 9.56 -16.83
C GLN A 119 9.58 8.95 -15.91
N PRO A 120 9.50 9.35 -14.62
CA PRO A 120 8.68 8.64 -13.63
C PRO A 120 7.18 8.57 -13.96
N PHE A 121 6.66 9.56 -14.67
CA PHE A 121 5.25 9.65 -15.08
C PHE A 121 5.07 9.46 -16.59
N GLU A 122 6.07 8.89 -17.27
CA GLU A 122 5.97 8.36 -18.62
C GLU A 122 6.14 6.83 -18.54
N PRO A 123 5.04 6.07 -18.39
CA PRO A 123 5.12 4.64 -18.18
C PRO A 123 5.89 3.94 -19.30
N ASP A 124 6.85 3.11 -18.92
CA ASP A 124 7.76 2.41 -19.81
C ASP A 124 7.68 0.90 -19.58
N VAL A 125 7.36 0.14 -20.63
CA VAL A 125 7.25 -1.32 -20.55
C VAL A 125 8.57 -1.96 -20.95
N ARG A 126 9.23 -2.66 -20.02
CA ARG A 126 10.49 -3.36 -20.27
C ARG A 126 10.42 -4.78 -19.74
N ASN A 127 10.73 -5.76 -20.59
CA ASN A 127 10.76 -7.18 -20.23
C ASN A 127 9.48 -7.68 -19.52
N GLY A 128 8.31 -7.19 -19.95
CA GLY A 128 7.01 -7.56 -19.36
C GLY A 128 6.65 -6.80 -18.07
N ASN A 129 7.50 -5.89 -17.60
CA ASN A 129 7.23 -5.05 -16.42
C ASN A 129 6.91 -3.62 -16.82
N LEU A 130 5.96 -2.99 -16.13
CA LEU A 130 5.57 -1.59 -16.31
C LEU A 130 6.29 -0.71 -15.28
N PHE A 131 7.19 0.16 -15.75
CA PHE A 131 7.96 1.07 -14.91
C PHE A 131 7.35 2.46 -14.92
N ALA A 132 6.80 2.88 -13.78
CA ALA A 132 6.35 4.24 -13.51
C ALA A 132 6.21 4.46 -11.99
N ARG A 133 6.30 5.71 -11.53
CA ARG A 133 5.91 6.08 -10.17
C ARG A 133 4.41 5.80 -9.99
N GLY A 134 4.08 5.02 -8.98
CA GLY A 134 2.70 4.63 -8.66
C GLY A 134 2.25 3.30 -9.26
N ALA A 135 3.08 2.66 -10.10
CA ALA A 135 2.68 1.44 -10.81
C ALA A 135 2.31 0.29 -9.86
N SER A 136 3.14 0.09 -8.82
CA SER A 136 2.93 -0.92 -7.78
C SER A 136 2.48 -0.33 -6.44
N ASP A 137 2.45 0.99 -6.29
CA ASP A 137 2.16 1.65 -5.00
C ASP A 137 1.35 2.93 -5.24
N MET A 138 0.02 2.85 -5.31
CA MET A 138 -0.74 1.59 -5.43
C MET A 138 -1.79 1.62 -6.55
N LYS A 139 -1.58 2.47 -7.58
CA LYS A 139 -2.52 2.66 -8.69
C LYS A 139 -2.80 1.37 -9.46
N GLY A 140 -1.81 0.48 -9.59
CA GLY A 140 -1.96 -0.83 -10.20
C GLY A 140 -2.98 -1.70 -9.47
N GLN A 141 -2.88 -1.77 -8.15
CA GLN A 141 -3.71 -2.61 -7.28
C GLN A 141 -5.14 -2.08 -7.18
N ILE A 142 -5.30 -0.75 -7.15
CA ILE A 142 -6.62 -0.12 -7.28
C ILE A 142 -7.26 -0.55 -8.58
N LEU A 143 -6.58 -0.37 -9.71
CA LEU A 143 -7.16 -0.70 -11.00
C LEU A 143 -7.37 -2.20 -11.20
N ALA A 144 -6.50 -3.07 -10.69
CA ALA A 144 -6.74 -4.50 -10.68
C ALA A 144 -8.06 -4.84 -9.96
N SER A 145 -8.32 -4.21 -8.81
CA SER A 145 -9.55 -4.39 -8.04
C SER A 145 -10.78 -3.84 -8.76
N VAL A 146 -10.68 -2.64 -9.32
CA VAL A 146 -11.74 -2.01 -10.11
C VAL A 146 -12.08 -2.84 -11.36
N ASN A 147 -11.06 -3.34 -12.06
CA ASN A 147 -11.23 -4.16 -13.27
C ASN A 147 -11.81 -5.54 -12.95
N ALA A 148 -11.47 -6.13 -11.80
CA ALA A 148 -12.11 -7.36 -11.33
C ALA A 148 -13.61 -7.13 -11.07
N VAL A 149 -13.98 -6.04 -10.41
CA VAL A 149 -15.39 -5.66 -10.21
C VAL A 149 -16.09 -5.40 -11.54
N GLU A 150 -15.46 -4.68 -12.47
CA GLU A 150 -15.99 -4.46 -13.81
C GLU A 150 -16.30 -5.78 -14.51
N ALA A 151 -15.34 -6.70 -14.55
CA ALA A 151 -15.49 -7.99 -15.22
C ALA A 151 -16.67 -8.79 -14.66
N ILE A 152 -16.84 -8.79 -13.34
CA ILE A 152 -17.97 -9.47 -12.71
C ILE A 152 -19.30 -8.79 -13.07
N LEU A 153 -19.37 -7.46 -13.01
CA LEU A 153 -20.58 -6.69 -13.36
C LEU A 153 -20.97 -6.81 -14.84
N LYS A 154 -20.01 -7.00 -15.76
CA LYS A 154 -20.27 -7.19 -17.20
C LYS A 154 -20.67 -8.62 -17.57
N THR A 155 -20.31 -9.61 -16.75
CA THR A 155 -20.51 -11.02 -17.07
C THR A 155 -21.53 -11.73 -16.19
N GLY A 156 -21.98 -11.09 -15.12
CA GLY A 156 -22.96 -11.65 -14.22
C GLY A 156 -23.40 -10.66 -13.14
N ASP A 157 -23.61 -11.18 -11.94
CA ASP A 157 -24.02 -10.42 -10.79
C ASP A 157 -23.24 -10.83 -9.54
N LEU A 158 -23.19 -9.95 -8.55
CA LEU A 158 -22.57 -10.20 -7.27
C LEU A 158 -23.62 -10.40 -6.18
N PRO A 159 -23.59 -11.50 -5.42
CA PRO A 159 -24.42 -11.67 -4.23
C PRO A 159 -23.89 -10.84 -3.04
N LEU A 160 -23.22 -9.72 -3.31
CA LEU A 160 -22.50 -8.88 -2.35
C LEU A 160 -22.75 -7.40 -2.68
N ASN A 161 -22.66 -6.56 -1.65
CA ASN A 161 -22.52 -5.13 -1.83
C ASN A 161 -21.03 -4.78 -1.87
N ILE A 162 -20.64 -3.85 -2.73
CA ILE A 162 -19.24 -3.43 -2.90
C ILE A 162 -19.13 -1.95 -2.60
N LYS A 163 -18.12 -1.58 -1.81
CA LYS A 163 -17.70 -0.20 -1.57
C LYS A 163 -16.24 -0.04 -1.97
N PHE A 164 -15.91 1.09 -2.57
CA PHE A 164 -14.54 1.56 -2.73
C PHE A 164 -14.34 2.76 -1.82
N LEU A 165 -13.19 2.80 -1.13
CA LEU A 165 -12.71 3.93 -0.36
C LEU A 165 -11.25 4.17 -0.77
N ILE A 166 -11.03 5.18 -1.63
CA ILE A 166 -9.72 5.46 -2.20
C ILE A 166 -9.26 6.84 -1.72
N GLU A 167 -8.27 6.91 -0.84
CA GLU A 167 -7.77 8.17 -0.27
C GLU A 167 -6.61 8.79 -1.08
N GLY A 168 -6.22 10.01 -0.73
CA GLY A 168 -5.12 10.73 -1.39
C GLY A 168 -4.06 11.24 -0.42
N GLU A 169 -3.95 10.67 0.78
CA GLU A 169 -3.00 11.13 1.80
C GLU A 169 -2.15 10.01 2.43
N GLU A 170 -2.16 8.78 1.89
CA GLU A 170 -1.47 7.64 2.51
C GLU A 170 0.03 7.92 2.67
N GLU A 171 0.65 8.48 1.63
CA GLU A 171 2.09 8.71 1.55
C GLU A 171 2.57 9.85 2.47
N ILE A 172 1.61 10.59 3.04
CA ILE A 172 1.81 11.63 4.06
C ILE A 172 1.19 11.26 5.41
N GLY A 173 0.79 9.99 5.58
CA GLY A 173 0.36 9.38 6.84
C GLY A 173 -1.14 9.42 7.11
N SER A 174 -1.97 9.55 6.08
CA SER A 174 -3.46 9.49 6.15
C SER A 174 -4.06 10.37 7.24
N LYS A 175 -3.52 11.59 7.40
CA LYS A 175 -3.76 12.43 8.57
C LYS A 175 -5.26 12.65 8.86
N HIS A 176 -6.08 12.82 7.82
CA HIS A 176 -7.51 13.10 7.96
C HIS A 176 -8.40 11.86 7.81
N LEU A 177 -7.85 10.70 7.42
CA LEU A 177 -8.65 9.48 7.20
C LEU A 177 -9.40 9.06 8.47
N LYS A 178 -8.75 9.09 9.63
CA LYS A 178 -9.40 8.67 10.90
C LYS A 178 -10.67 9.46 11.20
N GLU A 179 -10.61 10.78 11.06
CA GLU A 179 -11.77 11.65 11.30
C GLU A 179 -12.86 11.42 10.24
N PHE A 180 -12.46 11.24 8.98
CA PHE A 180 -13.37 10.91 7.90
C PHE A 180 -14.13 9.61 8.16
N LEU A 181 -13.43 8.55 8.58
CA LEU A 181 -14.04 7.25 8.90
C LEU A 181 -15.08 7.35 10.01
N VAL A 182 -14.79 8.13 11.06
CA VAL A 182 -15.72 8.34 12.18
C VAL A 182 -16.96 9.12 11.71
N SER A 183 -16.76 10.20 10.96
CA SER A 183 -17.85 11.06 10.48
C SER A 183 -18.74 10.38 9.43
N ASN A 184 -18.21 9.41 8.68
CA ASN A 184 -18.93 8.67 7.63
C ASN A 184 -19.22 7.22 8.01
N ARG A 185 -19.19 6.88 9.31
CA ARG A 185 -19.31 5.50 9.81
C ARG A 185 -20.47 4.72 9.22
N ASP A 186 -21.65 5.32 9.16
CA ASP A 186 -22.86 4.67 8.65
C ASP A 186 -22.73 4.35 7.14
N LYS A 187 -22.11 5.26 6.38
CA LYS A 187 -21.85 5.08 4.96
C LYS A 187 -20.78 4.03 4.71
N LEU A 188 -19.76 3.93 5.56
CA LEU A 188 -18.61 3.04 5.38
C LEU A 188 -18.72 1.69 6.08
N THR A 189 -19.79 1.44 6.85
CA THR A 189 -20.00 0.16 7.52
C THR A 189 -20.00 -0.99 6.50
N CYS A 190 -19.20 -2.02 6.77
CA CYS A 190 -19.00 -3.20 5.94
C CYS A 190 -18.74 -4.43 6.81
N ASP A 191 -18.89 -5.63 6.24
CA ASP A 191 -18.61 -6.89 6.93
C ASP A 191 -17.11 -7.22 6.87
N PHE A 192 -16.44 -6.88 5.78
CA PHE A 192 -15.00 -7.09 5.58
C PHE A 192 -14.38 -5.94 4.79
N SER A 193 -13.12 -5.62 5.09
CA SER A 193 -12.32 -4.65 4.35
C SER A 193 -11.14 -5.37 3.69
N LEU A 194 -10.97 -5.16 2.39
CA LEU A 194 -9.83 -5.64 1.62
C LEU A 194 -8.88 -4.46 1.39
N ASN A 195 -7.67 -4.55 1.94
CA ASN A 195 -6.55 -3.68 1.60
C ASN A 195 -5.65 -4.46 0.63
N THR A 196 -5.48 -3.95 -0.59
CA THR A 196 -4.68 -4.60 -1.65
C THR A 196 -3.24 -4.12 -1.73
N ASP A 197 -2.81 -3.27 -0.81
CA ASP A 197 -1.45 -2.72 -0.74
C ASP A 197 -0.52 -3.54 0.18
N ALA A 198 -1.10 -4.29 1.12
CA ALA A 198 -0.34 -4.93 2.18
C ALA A 198 0.34 -6.24 1.75
N GLY A 199 1.63 -6.36 2.11
CA GLY A 199 2.37 -7.63 2.19
C GLY A 199 3.03 -8.15 0.92
N GLY A 200 2.82 -7.52 -0.23
CA GLY A 200 3.53 -7.82 -1.48
C GLY A 200 3.48 -9.30 -1.92
N MET A 201 4.28 -9.65 -2.91
CA MET A 201 4.51 -11.04 -3.33
C MET A 201 6.00 -11.32 -3.28
N PRO A 202 6.45 -12.48 -2.75
CA PRO A 202 7.87 -12.84 -2.75
C PRO A 202 8.46 -12.93 -4.17
N ASP A 203 7.65 -13.41 -5.12
CA ASP A 203 8.00 -13.56 -6.53
C ASP A 203 6.72 -13.55 -7.38
N ALA A 204 6.86 -13.65 -8.70
CA ALA A 204 5.74 -13.55 -9.65
C ALA A 204 4.72 -14.70 -9.54
N ASP A 205 5.11 -15.86 -9.01
CA ASP A 205 4.31 -17.09 -8.98
C ASP A 205 3.78 -17.42 -7.57
N THR A 206 4.28 -16.75 -6.53
CA THR A 206 3.91 -16.99 -5.14
C THR A 206 2.98 -15.90 -4.60
N PRO A 207 1.64 -16.11 -4.58
CA PRO A 207 0.72 -15.16 -3.95
C PRO A 207 0.86 -15.18 -2.42
N SER A 208 0.59 -14.05 -1.77
CA SER A 208 0.63 -13.92 -0.32
C SER A 208 -0.67 -13.35 0.24
N ILE A 209 -0.92 -13.61 1.54
CA ILE A 209 -1.94 -12.90 2.32
C ILE A 209 -1.23 -12.27 3.50
N CYS A 210 -1.22 -10.95 3.53
CA CYS A 210 -0.75 -10.20 4.68
C CYS A 210 -1.82 -10.22 5.78
N TYR A 211 -1.48 -10.75 6.94
CA TYR A 211 -2.41 -10.78 8.08
C TYR A 211 -2.08 -9.71 9.14
N SER A 212 -0.91 -9.06 9.06
CA SER A 212 -0.50 -8.01 9.98
C SER A 212 0.59 -7.12 9.38
N LEU A 213 0.64 -5.87 9.84
CA LEU A 213 1.68 -4.89 9.52
C LEU A 213 2.29 -4.37 10.81
N ARG A 214 3.58 -4.02 10.77
CA ARG A 214 4.24 -3.33 11.88
C ARG A 214 3.64 -1.93 12.07
N GLY A 215 3.62 -1.47 13.32
CA GLY A 215 3.40 -0.06 13.60
C GLY A 215 4.62 0.79 13.21
N GLY A 216 4.42 2.09 13.04
CA GLY A 216 5.47 3.06 12.80
C GLY A 216 5.42 4.22 13.79
N ALA A 217 6.57 4.67 14.26
CA ALA A 217 6.70 5.89 15.06
C ALA A 217 7.83 6.77 14.50
N ARG A 218 7.49 7.99 14.10
CA ARG A 218 8.45 8.96 13.54
C ARG A 218 8.73 10.05 14.57
N PHE A 219 10.02 10.29 14.84
CA PHE A 219 10.47 11.32 15.79
C PHE A 219 11.35 12.35 15.07
N LEU A 220 11.21 13.63 15.44
CA LEU A 220 12.07 14.71 14.97
C LEU A 220 13.02 15.13 16.11
N LEU A 221 14.28 14.74 16.01
CA LEU A 221 15.32 15.16 16.95
C LEU A 221 16.00 16.44 16.46
N LYS A 222 15.81 17.55 17.19
CA LYS A 222 16.49 18.82 16.92
C LYS A 222 17.61 19.02 17.93
N LEU A 223 18.84 19.12 17.45
CA LEU A 223 20.00 19.44 18.27
C LEU A 223 20.57 20.80 17.86
N ALA A 224 20.59 21.73 18.81
CA ALA A 224 21.20 23.05 18.64
C ALA A 224 22.51 23.12 19.44
N GLY A 225 23.49 23.86 18.91
CA GLY A 225 24.75 24.14 19.60
C GLY A 225 24.98 25.64 19.72
N PRO A 226 25.94 26.23 18.99
CA PRO A 226 26.15 27.68 18.98
C PRO A 226 24.92 28.45 18.50
N SER A 227 24.84 29.74 18.85
CA SER A 227 23.74 30.62 18.44
C SER A 227 23.71 30.98 16.95
N HIS A 228 24.74 30.59 16.20
CA HIS A 228 24.94 30.82 14.76
C HIS A 228 26.02 29.87 14.23
N ASP A 229 26.14 29.75 12.90
CA ASP A 229 27.20 28.95 12.29
C ASP A 229 28.59 29.56 12.58
N ILE A 230 29.55 28.72 12.92
CA ILE A 230 30.91 29.14 13.31
C ILE A 230 31.97 28.49 12.41
N HIS A 231 33.08 29.20 12.19
CA HIS A 231 34.18 28.74 11.33
C HIS A 231 34.87 27.48 11.91
N SER A 232 34.78 26.36 11.19
CA SER A 232 35.26 25.04 11.65
C SER A 232 36.75 25.02 12.02
N GLY A 233 37.62 25.73 11.30
CA GLY A 233 39.05 25.79 11.63
C GLY A 233 39.40 26.65 12.86
N LYS A 234 38.56 27.63 13.22
CA LYS A 234 38.84 28.56 14.33
C LYS A 234 38.38 27.99 15.67
N TYR A 235 37.28 27.24 15.63
CA TYR A 235 36.60 26.71 16.82
C TYR A 235 36.58 25.19 16.87
N GLY A 236 37.09 24.52 15.83
CA GLY A 236 37.23 23.07 15.77
C GLY A 236 38.14 22.57 16.88
N GLY A 237 37.63 21.66 17.70
CA GLY A 237 38.31 21.15 18.90
C GLY A 237 38.04 21.93 20.18
N VAL A 238 37.39 23.09 20.12
CA VAL A 238 36.98 23.87 21.30
C VAL A 238 35.47 23.79 21.52
N ILE A 239 34.69 23.88 20.45
CA ILE A 239 33.23 23.82 20.51
C ILE A 239 32.76 22.46 19.98
N GLN A 240 31.89 21.80 20.73
CA GLN A 240 31.32 20.52 20.32
C GLN A 240 30.42 20.73 19.11
N ASN A 241 30.75 20.06 18.01
CA ASN A 241 29.93 20.09 16.81
C ASN A 241 28.64 19.28 17.03
N PRO A 242 27.44 19.89 16.87
CA PRO A 242 26.18 19.18 16.97
C PRO A 242 26.12 17.92 16.09
N ILE A 243 26.78 17.90 14.92
CA ILE A 243 26.77 16.72 14.05
C ILE A 243 27.41 15.50 14.72
N HIS A 244 28.48 15.67 15.49
CA HIS A 244 29.14 14.55 16.18
C HIS A 244 28.27 13.99 17.30
N VAL A 245 27.57 14.87 18.02
CA VAL A 245 26.64 14.45 19.08
C VAL A 245 25.45 13.72 18.45
N LEU A 246 24.89 14.26 17.36
CA LEU A 246 23.80 13.62 16.64
C LEU A 246 24.21 12.24 16.08
N SER A 247 25.39 12.14 15.46
CA SER A 247 25.94 10.86 14.99
C SER A 247 26.06 9.84 16.13
N LYS A 248 26.53 10.28 17.30
CA LYS A 248 26.61 9.42 18.48
C LYS A 248 25.21 8.99 18.94
N LEU A 249 24.26 9.91 19.05
CA LEU A 249 22.89 9.60 19.47
C LEU A 249 22.23 8.58 18.54
N ILE A 250 22.40 8.74 17.22
CA ILE A 250 21.85 7.81 16.22
C ILE A 250 22.53 6.44 16.33
N ALA A 251 23.86 6.41 16.45
CA ALA A 251 24.60 5.15 16.61
C ALA A 251 24.21 4.43 17.90
N ASP A 252 24.05 5.17 19.00
CA ASP A 252 23.70 4.62 20.30
C ASP A 252 22.25 4.08 20.34
N LEU A 253 21.39 4.27 19.33
CA LEU A 253 20.03 3.68 19.26
C LEU A 253 20.03 2.17 19.02
N HIS A 254 21.10 1.63 18.43
CA HIS A 254 21.27 0.19 18.19
C HIS A 254 22.61 -0.29 18.74
N ASP A 255 22.67 -1.53 19.22
CA ASP A 255 23.93 -2.15 19.59
C ASP A 255 24.67 -2.74 18.37
N SER A 256 25.81 -3.41 18.61
CA SER A 256 26.61 -4.04 17.55
C SER A 256 25.91 -5.19 16.82
N HIS A 257 24.76 -5.64 17.33
CA HIS A 257 23.94 -6.72 16.79
C HIS A 257 22.56 -6.23 16.33
N GLY A 258 22.34 -4.91 16.27
CA GLY A 258 21.09 -4.33 15.80
C GLY A 258 19.93 -4.40 16.78
N ARG A 259 20.15 -4.72 18.05
CA ARG A 259 19.12 -4.58 19.08
C ARG A 259 18.92 -3.12 19.44
N ILE A 260 17.67 -2.71 19.64
CA ILE A 260 17.34 -1.34 20.04
C ILE A 260 17.71 -1.13 21.51
N THR A 261 18.49 -0.08 21.80
CA THR A 261 19.08 0.16 23.13
C THR A 261 18.20 1.01 24.05
N LEU A 262 17.08 1.52 23.56
CA LEU A 262 16.19 2.39 24.31
C LEU A 262 15.61 1.65 25.54
N PRO A 263 15.75 2.19 26.76
CA PRO A 263 15.21 1.55 27.95
C PRO A 263 13.70 1.31 27.85
N GLY A 264 13.26 0.09 28.15
CA GLY A 264 11.86 -0.32 28.11
C GLY A 264 11.29 -0.60 26.73
N PHE A 265 12.09 -0.53 25.66
CA PHE A 265 11.63 -0.77 24.29
C PHE A 265 10.99 -2.16 24.13
N TYR A 266 11.62 -3.19 24.68
CA TYR A 266 11.17 -4.57 24.57
C TYR A 266 10.15 -5.00 25.66
N ASP A 267 9.79 -4.14 26.62
CA ASP A 267 8.95 -4.52 27.78
C ASP A 267 7.56 -5.03 27.38
N LYS A 268 7.04 -4.56 26.24
CA LYS A 268 5.74 -4.95 25.67
C LYS A 268 5.85 -5.74 24.37
N ALA A 269 7.08 -6.02 23.91
CA ALA A 269 7.30 -6.85 22.73
C ALA A 269 6.85 -8.28 23.07
N ARG A 270 5.98 -8.85 22.24
CA ARG A 270 5.60 -10.26 22.36
C ARG A 270 6.79 -11.10 21.94
N LYS A 271 6.98 -12.24 22.59
CA LYS A 271 7.93 -13.24 22.10
C LYS A 271 7.26 -14.04 20.98
N ILE A 272 8.03 -14.32 19.95
CA ILE A 272 7.66 -15.26 18.89
C ILE A 272 7.63 -16.65 19.52
N ASP A 273 6.51 -17.36 19.37
CA ASP A 273 6.37 -18.73 19.81
C ASP A 273 6.81 -19.72 18.71
N GLU A 274 6.86 -21.01 19.04
CA GLU A 274 7.33 -22.05 18.12
C GLU A 274 6.44 -22.18 16.87
N GLU A 275 5.14 -21.87 16.98
CA GLU A 275 4.19 -21.95 15.88
C GLU A 275 4.41 -20.78 14.91
N GLU A 276 4.49 -19.54 15.42
CA GLU A 276 4.78 -18.35 14.63
C GLU A 276 6.16 -18.44 13.95
N HIS A 277 7.18 -18.95 14.66
CA HIS A 277 8.50 -19.23 14.09
C HIS A 277 8.41 -20.20 12.90
N ALA A 278 7.72 -21.34 13.07
CA ALA A 278 7.60 -22.34 12.01
C ALA A 278 6.87 -21.80 10.77
N GLU A 279 5.83 -20.97 10.97
CA GLU A 279 5.08 -20.36 9.89
C GLU A 279 5.88 -19.29 9.13
N LEU A 280 6.71 -18.52 9.82
CA LEU A 280 7.63 -17.55 9.21
C LEU A 280 8.81 -18.24 8.51
N ALA A 281 9.36 -19.32 9.07
CA ALA A 281 10.45 -20.09 8.50
C ALA A 281 10.06 -20.84 7.20
N ARG A 282 8.75 -21.05 6.98
CA ARG A 282 8.18 -21.60 5.74
C ARG A 282 8.27 -20.62 4.56
N LEU A 283 8.39 -19.31 4.82
CA LEU A 283 8.47 -18.30 3.77
C LEU A 283 9.82 -18.37 3.05
N PRO A 284 9.90 -17.97 1.76
CA PRO A 284 11.15 -17.99 1.00
C PRO A 284 12.16 -16.91 1.45
N PHE A 285 11.88 -16.16 2.51
CA PHE A 285 12.68 -15.04 3.01
C PHE A 285 13.87 -15.51 3.86
N ASP A 286 14.68 -16.40 3.32
CA ASP A 286 15.93 -16.82 3.92
C ASP A 286 17.10 -15.85 3.61
N ASP A 287 18.28 -16.15 4.13
CA ASP A 287 19.45 -15.31 3.95
C ASP A 287 19.83 -15.11 2.47
N ALA A 288 19.75 -16.17 1.67
CA ALA A 288 20.14 -16.13 0.27
C ALA A 288 19.16 -15.27 -0.53
N PHE A 289 17.86 -15.45 -0.31
CA PHE A 289 16.82 -14.68 -0.95
C PHE A 289 16.97 -13.18 -0.70
N ILE A 290 17.16 -12.77 0.57
CA ILE A 290 17.28 -11.35 0.91
C ILE A 290 18.55 -10.72 0.31
N LEU A 291 19.67 -11.44 0.31
CA LEU A 291 20.92 -10.94 -0.29
C LEU A 291 20.81 -10.82 -1.82
N GLU A 292 20.16 -11.78 -2.49
CA GLU A 292 19.93 -11.73 -3.94
C GLU A 292 19.03 -10.55 -4.32
N GLN A 293 17.90 -10.37 -3.62
CA GLN A 293 16.94 -9.30 -3.89
C GLN A 293 17.52 -7.90 -3.65
N THR A 294 18.32 -7.73 -2.59
CA THR A 294 18.83 -6.41 -2.19
C THR A 294 20.20 -6.09 -2.77
N GLY A 295 20.96 -7.10 -3.21
CA GLY A 295 22.37 -6.96 -3.58
C GLY A 295 23.27 -6.58 -2.39
N ALA A 296 22.79 -6.70 -1.16
CA ALA A 296 23.56 -6.39 0.03
C ALA A 296 24.72 -7.39 0.21
N PRO A 297 25.89 -6.96 0.75
CA PRO A 297 27.03 -7.84 0.94
C PRO A 297 26.86 -8.82 2.11
N ALA A 298 25.98 -8.49 3.07
CA ALA A 298 25.67 -9.30 4.24
C ALA A 298 24.36 -8.82 4.87
N LEU A 299 23.71 -9.69 5.65
CA LEU A 299 22.59 -9.32 6.49
C LEU A 299 23.07 -8.59 7.75
N TRP A 300 22.17 -7.80 8.34
CA TRP A 300 22.37 -7.11 9.61
C TRP A 300 21.09 -7.15 10.44
N GLY A 301 21.21 -7.18 11.77
CA GLY A 301 20.09 -7.22 12.71
C GLY A 301 20.25 -8.30 13.78
N GLU A 302 19.23 -8.42 14.62
CA GLU A 302 19.20 -9.27 15.83
C GLU A 302 19.45 -10.76 15.50
N PRO A 303 20.60 -11.35 15.90
CA PRO A 303 21.05 -12.67 15.45
C PRO A 303 20.17 -13.85 15.90
N GLU A 304 19.36 -13.67 16.94
CA GLU A 304 18.44 -14.67 17.46
C GLU A 304 17.19 -14.87 16.59
N TYR A 305 16.93 -13.96 15.65
CA TYR A 305 15.78 -14.01 14.75
C TYR A 305 16.21 -14.34 13.32
N ILE A 306 15.42 -15.13 12.59
CA ILE A 306 15.61 -15.36 11.15
C ILE A 306 15.17 -14.12 10.34
N PRO A 307 15.59 -13.94 9.07
CA PRO A 307 15.27 -12.72 8.31
C PRO A 307 13.77 -12.46 8.20
N ALA A 308 12.95 -13.50 7.99
CA ALA A 308 11.49 -13.39 7.97
C ALA A 308 10.92 -12.76 9.26
N GLU A 309 11.45 -13.14 10.42
CA GLU A 309 11.07 -12.55 11.72
C GLU A 309 11.56 -11.11 11.84
N ARG A 310 12.80 -10.82 11.42
CA ARG A 310 13.34 -9.45 11.44
C ARG A 310 12.57 -8.47 10.55
N ILE A 311 11.91 -8.94 9.50
CA ILE A 311 11.10 -8.11 8.60
C ILE A 311 9.71 -7.84 9.18
N GLY A 312 9.07 -8.84 9.79
CA GLY A 312 7.63 -8.79 10.09
C GLY A 312 7.23 -8.91 11.56
N ALA A 313 8.04 -9.54 12.41
CA ALA A 313 7.68 -9.86 13.80
C ALA A 313 8.01 -8.73 14.79
#